data_AF-A0A1I4VLY1-F1
#
_entry.id   AF-A0A1I4VLY1-F1
#
_cell.length_a   1.000
_cell.length_b   1.000
_cell.length_c   1.000
_cell.angle_alpha   90.00
_cell.angle_beta   90.00
_cell.angle_gamma   90.00
#
_symmetry.space_group_name_H-M   'P 1'
#
loop_
_entity.id
_entity.type
_entity.pdbx_description
1 polymer ?
#
loop_
_entity_poly.entity_id
_entity_poly.type
_entity_poly.pdbx_seq_one_letter_code
_entity_poly.pdbx_strand_id
1 'polypeptide(L)'
;MSRAQQRDPGTNGTHRNGDRAAVSAASAAEELRDAGRQVAEDAWSAQVNALGGFIRSQRQMAKLSLREMAAMTKVSNAYLSQVERGLHQPSLKVLRSIADALHLNTDQMLSRAGWSVRDEGGETPADPAADSTEVPDVEAAIAADPRLSAEQRTALLGVYRSFVQRG
;
A
#
# COMPACT_ATOMS: atom_id res chain seq x y z
N MET A 1 54.22 31.53 65.50
CA MET A 1 54.79 30.99 64.24
C MET A 1 54.03 29.69 63.97
N SER A 2 53.00 29.73 63.13
CA SER A 2 53.06 29.28 61.71
C SER A 2 53.13 27.75 61.64
N ARG A 3 52.33 26.99 60.89
CA ARG A 3 51.35 27.24 59.82
C ARG A 3 50.87 25.83 59.42
N ALA A 4 49.54 25.66 59.28
CA ALA A 4 48.80 24.92 58.22
C ALA A 4 49.23 23.48 57.84
N GLN A 5 48.39 22.58 57.33
CA GLN A 5 46.96 22.50 57.04
C GLN A 5 46.71 21.00 56.83
N GLN A 6 45.59 20.51 57.35
CA GLN A 6 44.98 19.24 56.99
C GLN A 6 44.89 19.09 55.46
N ARG A 7 45.26 17.92 54.93
CA ARG A 7 45.01 17.53 53.53
C ARG A 7 43.75 16.68 53.49
N ASP A 8 42.66 17.25 52.97
CA ASP A 8 41.54 16.48 52.41
C ASP A 8 41.49 16.73 50.90
N PRO A 9 41.64 15.70 50.06
CA PRO A 9 41.15 15.75 48.69
C PRO A 9 39.77 15.08 48.65
N GLY A 10 38.71 15.88 48.75
CA GLY A 10 37.39 15.49 48.29
C GLY A 10 37.37 15.37 46.78
N THR A 11 37.63 14.18 46.24
CA THR A 11 37.25 13.83 44.87
C THR A 11 35.87 13.20 44.89
N ASN A 12 34.83 13.99 44.68
CA ASN A 12 33.53 13.49 44.24
C ASN A 12 33.08 14.28 43.01
N GLY A 13 33.32 13.72 41.83
CA GLY A 13 33.01 14.43 40.58
C GLY A 13 33.25 13.64 39.31
N THR A 14 33.06 12.32 39.28
CA THR A 14 33.27 11.56 38.03
C THR A 14 32.31 10.38 37.86
N HIS A 15 31.00 10.59 38.05
CA HIS A 15 29.97 9.61 37.69
C HIS A 15 28.72 10.29 37.09
N ARG A 16 28.88 11.09 36.03
CA ARG A 16 27.72 11.61 35.26
C ARG A 16 27.85 11.50 33.75
N ASN A 17 28.99 11.05 33.24
CA ASN A 17 29.22 11.00 31.79
C ASN A 17 28.60 9.76 31.13
N GLY A 18 28.52 8.63 31.87
CA GLY A 18 27.87 7.40 31.38
C GLY A 18 26.36 7.53 31.23
N ASP A 19 25.69 8.15 32.20
CA ASP A 19 24.23 8.34 32.16
C ASP A 19 23.79 9.30 31.05
N ARG A 20 24.57 10.36 30.77
CA ARG A 20 24.24 11.33 29.70
C ARG A 20 24.35 10.75 28.30
N ALA A 21 25.35 9.91 28.05
CA ALA A 21 25.52 9.26 26.76
C ALA A 21 24.40 8.23 26.49
N ALA A 22 24.02 7.48 27.52
CA ALA A 22 22.90 6.54 27.43
C ALA A 22 21.55 7.25 27.19
N VAL A 23 21.30 8.38 27.88
CA VAL A 23 20.08 9.18 27.70
C VAL A 23 20.03 9.84 26.30
N SER A 24 21.17 10.29 25.76
CA SER A 24 21.25 10.85 24.40
C SER A 24 21.03 9.80 23.31
N ALA A 25 21.54 8.57 23.50
CA ALA A 25 21.31 7.48 22.56
C ALA A 25 19.84 7.02 22.58
N ALA A 26 19.21 7.02 23.76
CA ALA A 26 17.80 6.70 23.91
C ALA A 26 16.89 7.74 23.20
N SER A 27 17.17 9.04 23.34
CA SER A 27 16.37 10.07 22.65
C SER A 27 16.51 10.00 21.13
N ALA A 28 17.73 9.76 20.62
CA ALA A 28 17.96 9.59 19.18
C ALA A 28 17.24 8.35 18.63
N ALA A 29 17.20 7.25 19.40
CA ALA A 29 16.44 6.06 19.02
C ALA A 29 14.92 6.29 19.03
N GLU A 30 14.41 7.15 19.92
CA GLU A 30 13.01 7.54 19.99
C GLU A 30 12.62 8.46 18.80
N GLU A 31 13.46 9.45 18.48
CA GLU A 31 13.28 10.32 17.30
C GLU A 31 13.23 9.53 15.98
N LEU A 32 14.10 8.53 15.82
CA LEU A 32 14.08 7.66 14.64
C LEU A 32 12.81 6.79 14.56
N ARG A 33 12.28 6.33 15.71
CA ARG A 33 11.03 5.56 15.76
C ARG A 33 9.83 6.42 15.40
N ASP A 34 9.76 7.64 15.92
CA ASP A 34 8.68 8.58 15.63
C ASP A 34 8.71 9.06 14.17
N ALA A 35 9.90 9.32 13.63
CA ALA A 35 10.06 9.61 12.20
C ALA A 35 9.56 8.44 11.34
N GLY A 36 9.87 7.19 11.71
CA GLY A 36 9.36 6.00 11.04
C GLY A 36 7.83 5.88 11.09
N ARG A 37 7.21 6.21 12.24
CA ARG A 37 5.75 6.25 12.38
C ARG A 37 5.11 7.29 11.47
N GLN A 38 5.65 8.50 11.44
CA GLN A 38 5.13 9.58 10.60
C GLN A 38 5.20 9.22 9.11
N VAL A 39 6.32 8.66 8.66
CA VAL A 39 6.48 8.20 7.28
C VAL A 39 5.46 7.13 6.91
N ALA A 40 5.18 6.20 7.83
CA ALA A 40 4.16 5.16 7.61
C ALA A 40 2.74 5.75 7.53
N GLU A 41 2.40 6.72 8.38
CA GLU A 41 1.09 7.42 8.34
C GLU A 41 0.90 8.24 7.06
N ASP A 42 1.95 8.91 6.61
CA ASP A 42 1.94 9.69 5.36
C ASP A 42 1.77 8.78 4.14
N ALA A 43 2.52 7.68 4.10
CA ALA A 43 2.40 6.67 3.05
C ALA A 43 0.98 6.08 3.03
N TRP A 44 0.47 5.67 4.19
CA TRP A 44 -0.88 5.13 4.35
C TRP A 44 -1.96 6.08 3.83
N SER A 45 -1.86 7.36 4.21
CA SER A 45 -2.78 8.41 3.76
C SER A 45 -2.71 8.58 2.24
N ALA A 46 -1.52 8.52 1.64
CA ALA A 46 -1.36 8.57 0.19
C ALA A 46 -2.03 7.38 -0.52
N GLN A 47 -1.95 6.16 0.03
CA GLN A 47 -2.61 4.99 -0.55
C GLN A 47 -4.13 5.05 -0.41
N VAL A 48 -4.67 5.51 0.72
CA VAL A 48 -6.12 5.73 0.91
C VAL A 48 -6.65 6.77 -0.08
N ASN A 49 -5.90 7.85 -0.31
CA ASN A 49 -6.24 8.86 -1.33
C ASN A 49 -6.21 8.28 -2.75
N ALA A 50 -5.19 7.48 -3.08
CA ALA A 50 -5.08 6.81 -4.38
C ALA A 50 -6.26 5.85 -4.63
N LEU A 51 -6.63 5.06 -3.62
CA LEU A 51 -7.79 4.16 -3.67
C LEU A 51 -9.09 4.93 -3.89
N GLY A 52 -9.32 6.00 -3.12
CA GLY A 52 -10.51 6.84 -3.26
C GLY A 52 -10.62 7.46 -4.66
N GLY A 53 -9.51 7.99 -5.18
CA GLY A 53 -9.42 8.52 -6.54
C GLY A 53 -9.70 7.46 -7.60
N PHE A 54 -9.16 6.25 -7.43
CA PHE A 54 -9.42 5.13 -8.32
C PHE A 54 -10.91 4.75 -8.34
N ILE A 55 -11.54 4.55 -7.17
CA ILE A 55 -12.97 4.24 -7.06
C ILE A 55 -13.82 5.30 -7.78
N ARG A 56 -13.51 6.58 -7.54
CA ARG A 56 -14.19 7.70 -8.21
C ARG A 56 -14.05 7.62 -9.74
N SER A 57 -12.87 7.33 -10.25
CA SER A 57 -12.62 7.21 -11.70
C SER A 57 -13.44 6.08 -12.32
N GLN A 58 -13.47 4.91 -11.69
CA GLN A 58 -14.22 3.75 -12.16
C GLN A 58 -15.74 4.01 -12.14
N ARG A 59 -16.24 4.67 -11.09
CA ARG A 59 -17.65 5.09 -11.02
C ARG A 59 -18.03 5.99 -12.20
N GLN A 60 -17.19 6.98 -12.50
CA GLN A 60 -17.45 7.92 -13.59
C GLN A 60 -17.38 7.24 -14.96
N MET A 61 -16.43 6.33 -15.16
CA MET A 61 -16.34 5.52 -16.38
C MET A 61 -17.58 4.63 -16.57
N ALA A 62 -18.11 4.08 -15.48
CA ALA A 62 -19.37 3.34 -15.47
C ALA A 62 -20.62 4.24 -15.61
N LYS A 63 -20.45 5.57 -15.72
CA LYS A 63 -21.52 6.58 -15.81
C LYS A 63 -22.51 6.55 -14.63
N LEU A 64 -22.04 6.11 -13.47
CA LEU A 64 -22.85 6.07 -12.25
C LEU A 64 -22.72 7.39 -11.49
N SER A 65 -23.85 7.94 -11.06
CA SER A 65 -23.87 8.98 -10.04
C SER A 65 -23.41 8.40 -8.69
N LEU A 66 -22.97 9.27 -7.79
CA LEU A 66 -22.62 8.87 -6.43
C LEU A 66 -23.82 8.26 -5.69
N ARG A 67 -25.06 8.69 -6.00
CA ARG A 67 -26.28 8.16 -5.37
C ARG A 67 -26.60 6.75 -5.86
N GLU A 68 -26.45 6.49 -7.16
CA GLU A 68 -26.66 5.15 -7.73
C GLU A 68 -25.66 4.14 -7.17
N MET A 69 -24.36 4.49 -7.17
CA MET A 69 -23.35 3.60 -6.59
C MET A 69 -23.58 3.35 -5.09
N ALA A 70 -23.95 4.38 -4.32
CA ALA A 70 -24.29 4.22 -2.91
C ALA A 70 -25.47 3.25 -2.70
N ALA A 71 -26.50 3.31 -3.55
CA ALA A 71 -27.63 2.39 -3.51
C ALA A 71 -27.21 0.95 -3.84
N MET A 72 -26.38 0.73 -4.88
CA MET A 72 -25.88 -0.59 -5.28
C MET A 72 -25.03 -1.24 -4.18
N THR A 73 -24.18 -0.46 -3.53
CA THR A 73 -23.23 -0.91 -2.50
C THR A 73 -23.83 -0.99 -1.10
N LYS A 74 -25.06 -0.50 -0.92
CA LYS A 74 -25.77 -0.39 0.37
C LYS A 74 -24.99 0.42 1.41
N VAL A 75 -24.25 1.43 0.98
CA VAL A 75 -23.58 2.40 1.86
C VAL A 75 -24.22 3.77 1.73
N SER A 76 -24.03 4.64 2.73
CA SER A 76 -24.58 5.99 2.63
C SER A 76 -23.83 6.81 1.58
N ASN A 77 -24.55 7.72 0.92
CA ASN A 77 -23.95 8.63 -0.07
C ASN A 77 -22.84 9.50 0.56
N ALA A 78 -23.04 9.96 1.79
CA ALA A 78 -22.05 10.73 2.54
C ALA A 78 -20.77 9.92 2.80
N TYR A 79 -20.91 8.65 3.20
CA TYR A 79 -19.77 7.78 3.43
C TYR A 79 -19.01 7.46 2.15
N LEU A 80 -19.71 7.13 1.06
CA LEU A 80 -19.07 6.91 -0.24
C LEU A 80 -18.32 8.16 -0.73
N SER A 81 -18.89 9.36 -0.50
CA SER A 81 -18.21 10.63 -0.76
C SER A 81 -16.91 10.79 0.03
N GLN A 82 -16.87 10.36 1.29
CA GLN A 82 -15.66 10.39 2.11
C GLN A 82 -14.61 9.40 1.59
N VAL A 83 -15.03 8.19 1.22
CA VAL A 83 -14.15 7.16 0.64
C VAL A 83 -13.53 7.66 -0.66
N GLU A 84 -14.30 8.21 -1.60
CA GLU A 84 -13.78 8.73 -2.88
C GLU A 84 -12.79 9.90 -2.72
N ARG A 85 -12.82 10.59 -1.58
CA ARG A 85 -11.91 11.69 -1.24
C ARG A 85 -10.72 11.26 -0.38
N GLY A 86 -10.62 9.96 -0.07
CA GLY A 86 -9.61 9.42 0.83
C GLY A 86 -9.73 9.89 2.29
N LEU A 87 -10.90 10.41 2.70
CA LEU A 87 -11.15 10.92 4.05
C LEU A 87 -11.58 9.83 5.03
N HIS A 88 -11.80 8.61 4.54
CA HIS A 88 -12.19 7.49 5.38
C HIS A 88 -11.59 6.21 4.84
N GLN A 89 -11.07 5.39 5.74
CA GLN A 89 -10.70 4.03 5.42
C GLN A 89 -11.93 3.12 5.42
N PRO A 90 -12.31 2.52 4.28
CA PRO A 90 -13.38 1.54 4.22
C PRO A 90 -12.94 0.18 4.75
N SER A 91 -13.89 -0.57 5.30
CA SER A 91 -13.66 -1.98 5.63
C SER A 91 -13.52 -2.83 4.37
N LEU A 92 -12.87 -3.99 4.48
CA LEU A 92 -12.77 -4.94 3.36
C LEU A 92 -14.14 -5.38 2.83
N LYS A 93 -15.15 -5.45 3.70
CA LYS A 93 -16.54 -5.75 3.28
C LYS A 93 -17.11 -4.66 2.37
N VAL A 94 -16.86 -3.39 2.68
CA VAL A 94 -17.27 -2.25 1.84
C VAL A 94 -16.48 -2.24 0.53
N LEU A 95 -15.18 -2.51 0.59
CA LEU A 95 -14.35 -2.59 -0.61
C LEU A 95 -14.83 -3.67 -1.58
N ARG A 96 -15.22 -4.84 -1.06
CA ARG A 96 -15.84 -5.90 -1.85
C ARG A 96 -17.15 -5.45 -2.49
N SER A 97 -18.05 -4.80 -1.75
CA SER A 97 -19.32 -4.34 -2.33
C SER A 97 -19.12 -3.27 -3.40
N ILE A 98 -18.14 -2.38 -3.23
CA ILE A 98 -17.74 -1.39 -4.25
C ILE A 98 -17.19 -2.08 -5.49
N ALA A 99 -16.29 -3.06 -5.32
CA ALA A 99 -15.71 -3.82 -6.42
C ALA A 99 -16.80 -4.59 -7.19
N ASP A 100 -17.73 -5.24 -6.48
CA ASP A 100 -18.87 -5.94 -7.07
C ASP A 100 -19.76 -4.98 -7.91
N ALA A 101 -20.06 -3.79 -7.37
CA ALA A 101 -20.86 -2.77 -8.06
C ALA A 101 -20.17 -2.20 -9.31
N LEU A 102 -18.84 -2.31 -9.38
CA LEU A 102 -18.01 -1.88 -10.50
C LEU A 102 -17.59 -3.03 -11.44
N HIS A 103 -17.99 -4.27 -11.13
CA HIS A 103 -17.53 -5.47 -11.83
C HIS A 103 -16.00 -5.61 -11.86
N LEU A 104 -15.34 -5.27 -10.75
CA LEU A 104 -13.90 -5.37 -10.55
C LEU A 104 -13.55 -6.46 -9.55
N ASN A 105 -12.33 -6.99 -9.65
CA ASN A 105 -11.76 -7.80 -8.58
C ASN A 105 -11.23 -6.89 -7.46
N THR A 106 -11.55 -7.23 -6.20
CA THR A 106 -11.09 -6.48 -5.02
C THR A 106 -9.56 -6.42 -4.96
N ASP A 107 -8.86 -7.53 -5.22
CA ASP A 107 -7.39 -7.58 -5.13
C ASP A 107 -6.74 -6.70 -6.20
N GLN A 108 -7.32 -6.66 -7.40
CA GLN A 108 -6.88 -5.74 -8.47
C GLN A 108 -7.09 -4.28 -8.08
N MET A 109 -8.23 -3.97 -7.45
CA MET A 109 -8.53 -2.62 -6.96
C MET A 109 -7.52 -2.18 -5.88
N LEU A 110 -7.19 -3.06 -4.94
CA LEU A 110 -6.21 -2.78 -3.87
C LEU A 110 -4.80 -2.64 -4.42
N SER A 111 -4.38 -3.54 -5.32
CA SER A 111 -3.09 -3.47 -6.01
C SER A 111 -2.92 -2.14 -6.75
N ARG A 112 -3.97 -1.65 -7.43
CA ARG A 112 -3.94 -0.36 -8.13
C ARG A 112 -3.78 0.85 -7.20
N ALA A 113 -4.15 0.71 -5.93
CA ALA A 113 -3.94 1.70 -4.89
C ALA A 113 -2.57 1.58 -4.19
N GLY A 114 -1.71 0.65 -4.63
CA GLY A 114 -0.41 0.39 -4.01
C GLY A 114 -0.49 -0.54 -2.79
N TRP A 115 -1.65 -1.15 -2.54
CA TRP A 115 -1.78 -2.23 -1.56
C TRP A 115 -1.48 -3.56 -2.24
N SER A 116 -0.19 -3.89 -2.38
CA SER A 116 0.23 -5.24 -2.70
C SER A 116 0.10 -6.09 -1.43
N VAL A 117 -0.83 -7.04 -1.42
CA VAL A 117 -0.80 -8.15 -0.46
C VAL A 117 0.35 -9.06 -0.88
N ARG A 118 1.58 -8.66 -0.56
CA ARG A 118 2.69 -9.58 -0.45
C ARG A 118 2.84 -9.86 1.03
N ASP A 119 2.69 -11.13 1.38
CA ASP A 119 2.62 -11.68 2.73
C ASP A 119 3.53 -10.95 3.72
N GLU A 120 2.97 -10.59 4.88
CA GLU A 120 3.76 -10.07 5.99
C GLU A 120 4.69 -11.17 6.50
N GLY A 121 5.93 -11.15 6.02
CA GLY A 121 6.97 -12.09 6.43
C GLY A 121 8.34 -11.69 5.89
N GLY A 122 8.99 -10.72 6.55
CA GLY A 122 10.45 -10.58 6.55
C GLY A 122 11.07 -9.69 5.45
N GLU A 123 11.67 -8.59 5.91
CA GLU A 123 12.94 -7.99 5.45
C GLU A 123 13.09 -7.48 3.98
N THR A 124 13.28 -6.16 3.89
CA THR A 124 13.80 -5.32 2.78
C THR A 124 15.13 -5.87 2.20
N PRO A 125 15.56 -5.60 0.93
CA PRO A 125 15.34 -4.38 0.17
C PRO A 125 15.01 -4.53 -1.33
N ALA A 126 14.66 -3.38 -1.93
CA ALA A 126 14.41 -3.20 -3.35
C ALA A 126 15.49 -3.81 -4.25
N ASP A 127 15.12 -4.85 -5.00
CA ASP A 127 15.82 -5.25 -6.23
C ASP A 127 15.25 -4.44 -7.41
N PRO A 128 16.05 -3.60 -8.09
CA PRO A 128 15.65 -2.84 -9.26
C PRO A 128 15.79 -3.69 -10.54
N ALA A 129 15.25 -4.91 -10.53
CA ALA A 129 15.32 -5.84 -11.67
C ALA A 129 14.07 -6.72 -11.85
N ALA A 130 12.92 -6.33 -11.30
CA ALA A 130 11.63 -6.90 -11.70
C ALA A 130 11.17 -6.24 -13.02
N ASP A 131 11.98 -6.42 -14.06
CA ASP A 131 11.50 -6.37 -15.44
C ASP A 131 10.61 -7.61 -15.64
N SER A 132 9.48 -7.41 -16.32
CA SER A 132 8.40 -8.39 -16.53
C SER A 132 7.53 -8.72 -15.31
N THR A 133 6.63 -7.80 -14.95
CA THR A 133 5.32 -8.21 -14.41
C THR A 133 4.65 -9.05 -15.50
N GLU A 134 4.82 -10.36 -15.45
CA GLU A 134 4.19 -11.33 -16.34
C GLU A 134 2.67 -11.13 -16.28
N VAL A 135 2.14 -10.43 -17.28
CA VAL A 135 0.74 -10.58 -17.66
C VAL A 135 0.57 -12.08 -17.96
N PRO A 136 -0.40 -12.80 -17.37
CA PRO A 136 -0.61 -14.19 -17.73
C PRO A 136 -0.76 -14.27 -19.24
N ASP A 137 0.09 -15.08 -19.87
CA ASP A 137 0.16 -15.18 -21.32
C ASP A 137 -1.23 -15.58 -21.86
N VAL A 138 -1.90 -14.63 -22.50
CA VAL A 138 -3.24 -14.82 -23.06
C VAL A 138 -3.21 -15.95 -24.09
N GLU A 139 -2.08 -16.13 -24.79
CA GLU A 139 -1.93 -17.26 -25.72
C GLU A 139 -1.91 -18.60 -24.97
N ALA A 140 -1.19 -18.70 -23.85
CA ALA A 140 -1.18 -19.90 -23.01
C ALA A 140 -2.57 -20.22 -22.44
N ALA A 141 -3.34 -19.21 -22.03
CA ALA A 141 -4.70 -19.38 -21.53
C ALA A 141 -5.66 -19.92 -22.62
N ILE A 142 -5.58 -19.38 -23.84
CA ILE A 142 -6.38 -19.89 -24.98
C ILE A 142 -5.94 -21.32 -25.34
N ALA A 143 -4.64 -21.60 -25.29
CA ALA A 143 -4.11 -22.91 -25.60
C ALA A 143 -4.60 -23.99 -24.62
N ALA A 144 -4.71 -23.67 -23.33
CA ALA A 144 -5.08 -24.61 -22.28
C ALA A 144 -6.59 -24.78 -22.07
N ASP A 145 -7.47 -23.99 -22.69
CA ASP A 145 -8.92 -24.07 -22.43
C ASP A 145 -9.54 -25.37 -22.99
N PRO A 146 -10.06 -26.28 -22.13
CA PRO A 146 -10.63 -27.56 -22.56
C PRO A 146 -12.00 -27.43 -23.24
N ARG A 147 -12.65 -26.26 -23.17
CA ARG A 147 -13.94 -26.00 -23.83
C ARG A 147 -13.78 -25.69 -25.32
N LEU A 148 -12.55 -25.45 -25.78
CA LEU A 148 -12.24 -25.11 -27.16
C LEU A 148 -11.82 -26.35 -27.97
N SER A 149 -12.46 -26.54 -29.12
CA SER A 149 -11.95 -27.45 -30.15
C SER A 149 -10.59 -26.97 -30.68
N ALA A 150 -9.84 -27.86 -31.33
CA ALA A 150 -8.56 -27.50 -31.95
C ALA A 150 -8.70 -26.36 -32.98
N GLU A 151 -9.77 -26.39 -33.77
CA GLU A 151 -10.07 -25.36 -34.77
C GLU A 151 -10.41 -24.01 -34.10
N GLN A 152 -11.23 -24.03 -33.05
CA GLN A 152 -11.62 -22.82 -32.31
C GLN A 152 -10.41 -22.16 -31.64
N ARG A 153 -9.55 -22.96 -31.01
CA ARG A 153 -8.28 -22.51 -30.42
C ARG A 153 -7.37 -21.85 -31.45
N THR A 154 -7.23 -22.49 -32.62
CA THR A 154 -6.42 -21.96 -33.73
C THR A 154 -6.98 -20.63 -34.25
N ALA A 155 -8.30 -20.52 -34.43
CA ALA A 155 -8.95 -19.30 -34.88
C ALA A 155 -8.77 -18.14 -33.88
N LEU A 156 -8.96 -18.40 -32.59
CA LEU A 156 -8.79 -17.40 -31.52
C LEU A 156 -7.35 -16.87 -31.44
N LEU A 157 -6.35 -17.76 -31.50
CA LEU A 157 -4.95 -17.37 -31.52
C LEU A 157 -4.61 -16.52 -32.75
N GLY A 158 -5.14 -16.89 -33.93
CA GLY A 158 -4.93 -16.11 -35.16
C GLY A 158 -5.47 -14.69 -35.05
N VAL A 159 -6.70 -14.53 -34.56
CA VAL A 159 -7.32 -13.21 -34.35
C VAL A 159 -6.53 -12.39 -33.34
N TYR A 160 -6.18 -12.99 -32.19
CA TYR A 160 -5.41 -12.32 -31.13
C TYR A 160 -4.07 -11.79 -31.66
N ARG A 161 -3.29 -12.64 -32.33
CA ARG A 161 -2.00 -12.25 -32.94
C ARG A 161 -2.15 -11.14 -33.98
N SER A 162 -3.24 -11.14 -34.74
CA SER A 162 -3.50 -10.09 -35.75
C SER A 162 -3.75 -8.70 -35.15
N PHE A 163 -4.18 -8.63 -33.89
CA PHE A 163 -4.36 -7.37 -33.17
C PHE A 163 -3.07 -6.93 -32.51
N VAL A 164 -2.31 -7.85 -31.92
CA VAL A 164 -1.05 -7.54 -31.24
C VAL A 164 0.06 -7.17 -32.23
N GLN A 165 0.11 -7.77 -33.42
CA GLN A 165 1.11 -7.44 -34.45
C GLN A 165 0.86 -6.10 -35.18
N ARG A 166 -0.30 -5.46 -34.98
CA ARG A 166 -0.67 -4.19 -35.63
C ARG A 166 -0.56 -2.96 -34.72
N GLY A 167 -0.17 -3.14 -33.46
CA GLY A 167 0.14 -2.06 -32.52
C GLY A 167 1.65 -1.87 -32.40
#